data_AF-F2EJZ2-F1
#
_entry.id   AF-F2EJZ2-F1
#
_cell.length_a   1.000
_cell.length_b   1.000
_cell.length_c   1.000
_cell.angle_alpha   90.00
_cell.angle_beta   90.00
_cell.angle_gamma   90.00
#
_symmetry.space_group_name_H-M   'P 1'
#
loop_
_entity.id
_entity.type
_entity.pdbx_description
1 polymer ?
#
loop_
_entity_poly.entity_id
_entity_poly.type
_entity_poly.pdbx_seq_one_letter_code
_entity_poly.pdbx_strand_id
1 'polypeptide(L)'
;EPGERHKTKTQPNPHLPPPGTPSPPPPPPSRPAPRMAAEQPSSEDVEDELLAHLDANAEIPDSRSFASSLGVPHRDVEDVIKRLCAFRIVGSTDMTKEALVLTDEAKGYVARGSPEVQFVAAMPPKGAASKAALQEILGDVFDVGLKAAAKKQWIGFDKENEDLVTRRVKDTKDELQEQLKRLENGEVFDDKVMEGLKRRKLITKEKSIWYSLKKGPEFVVKRKTLATDVTRDHLKSGDWKDLEFKDYNYGAQGQPIAIGYSQPLLEVLEAIQNIFVEMGFSEMPTNMFVESSFWNFDALFQPQQHPARDSHDTFFLKAPATTPQLPDDYLEKVKQVHQSGGYGSKGYGYDWKRDEAEKNLLRTHTTAVSTRMLYKLAQEGCSEFICS
;
A
#
# COMPACT_ATOMS: atom_id res chain seq x y z
N GLU A 1 34.40 -68.68 -5.70
CA GLU A 1 35.47 -68.08 -4.89
C GLU A 1 34.87 -67.13 -3.87
N PRO A 2 35.35 -67.16 -2.62
CA PRO A 2 34.68 -66.56 -1.46
C PRO A 2 35.19 -65.15 -1.16
N GLY A 3 34.39 -64.39 -0.42
CA GLY A 3 34.79 -63.13 0.21
C GLY A 3 34.17 -63.02 1.60
N GLU A 4 34.76 -63.74 2.56
CA GLU A 4 34.50 -63.60 3.99
C GLU A 4 34.82 -62.17 4.46
N ARG A 5 33.95 -61.57 5.28
CA ARG A 5 34.40 -60.66 6.35
C ARG A 5 33.59 -60.87 7.62
N HIS A 6 34.35 -61.10 8.69
CA HIS A 6 33.97 -61.41 10.05
C HIS A 6 32.97 -60.43 10.69
N LYS A 7 31.99 -60.99 11.40
CA LYS A 7 31.24 -60.31 12.47
C LYS A 7 32.01 -60.45 13.78
N THR A 8 32.58 -59.37 14.28
CA THR A 8 33.07 -59.26 15.66
C THR A 8 31.96 -58.72 16.57
N LYS A 9 31.65 -59.48 17.63
CA LYS A 9 30.86 -59.04 18.78
C LYS A 9 31.68 -58.03 19.59
N THR A 10 31.07 -56.91 19.97
CA THR A 10 31.52 -56.09 21.12
C THR A 10 30.30 -55.64 21.91
N GLN A 11 30.37 -55.85 23.23
CA GLN A 11 29.34 -55.56 24.24
C GLN A 11 29.10 -54.05 24.44
N PRO A 12 27.97 -53.62 25.04
CA PRO A 12 27.62 -52.22 25.22
C PRO A 12 28.27 -51.63 26.49
N ASN A 13 28.80 -50.41 26.39
CA ASN A 13 29.25 -49.60 27.52
C ASN A 13 28.13 -48.62 27.92
N PRO A 14 27.68 -48.56 29.19
CA PRO A 14 26.66 -47.63 29.63
C PRO A 14 27.28 -46.31 30.10
N HIS A 15 26.64 -45.19 29.76
CA HIS A 15 26.72 -43.83 30.33
C HIS A 15 26.93 -42.75 29.28
N LEU A 16 25.84 -42.14 28.83
CA LEU A 16 25.76 -40.75 28.37
C LEU A 16 24.32 -40.25 28.62
N PRO A 17 24.10 -39.13 29.33
CA PRO A 17 22.77 -38.58 29.56
C PRO A 17 22.23 -37.85 28.32
N PRO A 18 20.90 -37.66 28.19
CA PRO A 18 20.28 -37.06 27.01
C PRO A 18 20.56 -35.55 26.90
N PRO A 19 20.51 -34.96 25.69
CA PRO A 19 20.80 -33.54 25.50
C PRO A 19 19.66 -32.67 26.06
N GLY A 20 20.03 -31.66 26.85
CA GLY A 20 19.12 -30.67 27.41
C GLY A 20 18.54 -29.73 26.36
N THR A 21 17.30 -29.32 26.59
CA THR A 21 16.57 -28.30 25.84
C THR A 21 17.30 -26.95 25.83
N PRO A 22 17.35 -26.22 24.69
CA PRO A 22 18.02 -24.93 24.63
C PRO A 22 17.23 -23.86 25.39
N SER A 23 17.93 -23.09 26.23
CA SER A 23 17.35 -21.96 26.97
C SER A 23 17.08 -20.77 26.03
N PRO A 24 16.04 -19.95 26.28
CA PRO A 24 15.74 -18.79 25.46
C PRO A 24 16.81 -17.70 25.61
N PRO A 25 17.05 -16.87 24.58
CA PRO A 25 18.05 -15.80 24.62
C PRO A 25 17.65 -14.70 25.61
N PRO A 26 18.63 -14.00 26.21
CA PRO A 26 18.35 -12.90 27.14
C PRO A 26 17.71 -11.71 26.42
N PRO A 27 16.90 -10.90 27.11
CA PRO A 27 16.27 -9.72 26.53
C PRO A 27 17.32 -8.67 26.16
N PRO A 28 17.06 -7.84 25.13
CA PRO A 28 17.97 -6.79 24.71
C PRO A 28 18.14 -5.72 25.80
N PRO A 29 19.31 -5.05 25.88
CA PRO A 29 19.56 -4.00 26.86
C PRO A 29 18.57 -2.83 26.67
N SER A 30 18.06 -2.34 27.79
CA SER A 30 17.14 -1.19 27.85
C SER A 30 17.76 0.04 27.20
N ARG A 31 17.02 0.64 26.26
CA ARG A 31 17.34 1.93 25.63
C ARG A 31 17.65 2.99 26.71
N PRO A 32 18.72 3.78 26.59
CA PRO A 32 18.95 4.88 27.52
C PRO A 32 17.79 5.88 27.41
N ALA A 33 17.33 6.35 28.57
CA ALA A 33 16.25 7.34 28.68
C ALA A 33 16.58 8.58 27.83
N PRO A 34 15.61 9.15 27.10
CA PRO A 34 15.84 10.39 26.38
C PRO A 34 16.14 11.51 27.39
N ARG A 35 17.23 12.24 27.13
CA ARG A 35 17.54 13.52 27.80
C ARG A 35 16.29 14.40 27.78
N MET A 36 15.92 14.93 28.95
CA MET A 36 14.82 15.88 29.10
C MET A 36 15.04 17.06 28.15
N ALA A 37 14.24 17.15 27.09
CA ALA A 37 14.08 18.37 26.32
C ALA A 37 13.32 19.36 27.20
N ALA A 38 13.70 20.64 27.17
CA ALA A 38 12.99 21.71 27.84
C ALA A 38 11.48 21.63 27.51
N GLU A 39 10.63 21.62 28.54
CA GLU A 39 9.18 21.61 28.39
C GLU A 39 8.77 22.78 27.48
N GLN A 40 8.29 22.45 26.27
CA GLN A 40 7.58 23.42 25.45
C GLN A 40 6.25 23.71 26.17
N PRO A 41 5.82 24.98 26.25
CA PRO A 41 4.52 25.30 26.84
C PRO A 41 3.42 24.52 26.11
N SER A 42 2.46 23.96 26.86
CA SER A 42 1.40 23.17 26.28
C SER A 42 0.49 24.04 25.41
N SER A 43 -0.25 23.44 24.48
CA SER A 43 -1.17 24.22 23.63
C SER A 43 -2.26 24.95 24.41
N GLU A 44 -2.56 24.48 25.62
CA GLU A 44 -3.51 25.11 26.55
C GLU A 44 -2.91 26.34 27.22
N ASP A 45 -1.62 26.29 27.58
CA ASP A 45 -0.90 27.45 28.14
C ASP A 45 -0.79 28.59 27.12
N VAL A 46 -0.55 28.24 25.84
CA VAL A 46 -0.51 29.22 24.73
C VAL A 46 -1.90 29.81 24.47
N GLU A 47 -2.98 29.04 24.63
CA GLU A 47 -4.37 29.51 24.50
C GLU A 47 -4.72 30.50 25.62
N ASP A 48 -4.41 30.15 26.88
CA ASP A 48 -4.68 31.00 28.04
C ASP A 48 -3.87 32.31 27.99
N GLU A 49 -2.58 32.26 27.64
CA GLU A 49 -1.73 33.46 27.54
C GLU A 49 -2.14 34.37 26.37
N LEU A 50 -2.58 33.79 25.24
CA LEU A 50 -3.10 34.55 24.10
C LEU A 50 -4.40 35.27 24.44
N LEU A 51 -5.32 34.61 25.14
CA LEU A 51 -6.57 35.21 25.60
C LEU A 51 -6.31 36.28 26.66
N ALA A 52 -5.37 36.06 27.59
CA ALA A 52 -4.96 37.05 28.58
C ALA A 52 -4.34 38.31 27.92
N HIS A 53 -3.47 38.11 26.92
CA HIS A 53 -2.85 39.21 26.19
C HIS A 53 -3.85 39.99 25.32
N LEU A 54 -4.84 39.31 24.72
CA LEU A 54 -5.96 39.97 24.03
C LEU A 54 -6.87 40.71 24.99
N ASP A 55 -7.02 40.23 26.22
CA ASP A 55 -7.82 40.94 27.22
C ASP A 55 -7.16 42.27 27.62
N ALA A 56 -5.85 42.23 27.88
CA ALA A 56 -5.04 43.38 28.29
C ALA A 56 -4.80 44.42 27.19
N ASN A 57 -4.52 43.98 25.95
CA ASN A 57 -4.07 44.87 24.87
C ASN A 57 -5.12 45.12 23.77
N ALA A 58 -6.32 44.55 23.90
CA ALA A 58 -7.47 44.63 22.98
C ALA A 58 -7.26 44.09 21.55
N GLU A 59 -6.05 44.20 20.98
CA GLU A 59 -5.67 43.70 19.66
C GLU A 59 -4.23 43.16 19.68
N ILE A 60 -3.96 42.12 18.90
CA ILE A 60 -2.60 41.64 18.59
C ILE A 60 -2.35 41.93 17.11
N PRO A 61 -1.51 42.92 16.77
CA PRO A 61 -1.31 43.33 15.38
C PRO A 61 -0.50 42.32 14.55
N ASP A 62 0.38 41.55 15.19
CA ASP A 62 1.21 40.54 14.53
C ASP A 62 1.36 39.28 15.41
N SER A 63 0.85 38.16 14.93
CA SER A 63 0.96 36.87 15.63
C SER A 63 2.39 36.31 15.66
N ARG A 64 3.31 36.77 14.81
CA ARG A 64 4.73 36.34 14.84
C ARG A 64 5.51 36.98 15.97
N SER A 65 5.26 38.26 16.22
CA SER A 65 5.89 38.97 17.35
C SER A 65 5.40 38.41 18.67
N PHE A 66 4.11 38.04 18.74
CA PHE A 66 3.53 37.33 19.86
C PHE A 66 4.13 35.92 20.05
N ALA A 67 4.27 35.13 18.97
CA ALA A 67 4.95 33.83 19.03
C ALA A 67 6.41 33.97 19.52
N SER A 68 7.11 35.01 19.05
CA SER A 68 8.48 35.31 19.47
C SER A 68 8.57 35.74 20.95
N SER A 69 7.56 36.45 21.49
CA SER A 69 7.54 36.81 22.91
C SER A 69 7.29 35.63 23.84
N LEU A 70 6.55 34.62 23.38
CA LEU A 70 6.35 33.37 24.12
C LEU A 70 7.48 32.35 23.92
N GLY A 71 8.37 32.55 22.96
CA GLY A 71 9.42 31.59 22.61
C GLY A 71 8.89 30.30 21.95
N VAL A 72 7.70 30.36 21.34
CA VAL A 72 7.00 29.23 20.72
C VAL A 72 7.05 29.36 19.20
N PRO A 73 7.18 28.25 18.43
CA PRO A 73 7.10 28.33 16.98
C PRO A 73 5.74 28.89 16.54
N HIS A 74 5.76 29.78 15.54
CA HIS A 74 4.57 30.45 15.00
C HIS A 74 3.45 29.47 14.62
N ARG A 75 3.79 28.26 14.18
CA ARG A 75 2.83 27.21 13.81
C ARG A 75 1.87 26.82 14.94
N ASP A 76 2.37 26.70 16.16
CA ASP A 76 1.54 26.24 17.29
C ASP A 76 0.53 27.34 17.68
N VAL A 77 0.96 28.60 17.58
CA VAL A 77 0.08 29.77 17.76
C VAL A 77 -0.97 29.83 16.65
N GLU A 78 -0.65 29.50 15.39
CA GLU A 78 -1.63 29.44 14.30
C GLU A 78 -2.72 28.40 14.56
N ASP A 79 -2.36 27.23 15.09
CA ASP A 79 -3.31 26.16 15.37
C ASP A 79 -4.27 26.54 16.51
N VAL A 80 -3.77 27.26 17.52
CA VAL A 80 -4.59 27.86 18.59
C VAL A 80 -5.49 28.96 18.03
N ILE A 81 -4.98 29.87 17.19
CA ILE A 81 -5.78 30.92 16.53
C ILE A 81 -6.93 30.31 15.71
N LYS A 82 -6.64 29.31 14.88
CA LYS A 82 -7.66 28.63 14.06
C LYS A 82 -8.73 27.98 14.93
N ARG A 83 -8.34 27.35 16.04
CA ARG A 83 -9.25 26.78 17.04
C ARG A 83 -10.15 27.86 17.64
N LEU A 84 -9.57 28.97 18.13
CA LEU A 84 -10.32 30.07 18.73
C LEU A 84 -11.26 30.79 17.73
N CYS A 85 -10.83 30.93 16.47
CA CYS A 85 -11.67 31.46 15.40
C CYS A 85 -12.85 30.53 15.06
N ALA A 86 -12.66 29.21 15.10
CA ALA A 86 -13.75 28.24 14.89
C ALA A 86 -14.85 28.36 15.95
N PHE A 87 -14.48 28.69 17.19
CA PHE A 87 -15.42 28.98 18.28
C PHE A 87 -15.85 30.46 18.33
N ARG A 88 -15.49 31.29 17.34
CA ARG A 88 -15.82 32.74 17.28
C ARG A 88 -15.36 33.56 18.50
N ILE A 89 -14.39 33.04 19.26
CA ILE A 89 -13.83 33.70 20.45
C ILE A 89 -12.90 34.85 20.01
N VAL A 90 -12.14 34.63 18.94
CA VAL A 90 -11.18 35.60 18.37
C VAL A 90 -11.53 35.82 16.90
N GLY A 91 -11.43 37.06 16.42
CA GLY A 91 -11.48 37.40 15.00
C GLY A 91 -10.07 37.55 14.45
N SER A 92 -9.69 36.75 13.45
CA SER A 92 -8.40 36.87 12.77
C SER A 92 -8.54 37.53 11.40
N THR A 93 -7.64 38.46 11.08
CA THR A 93 -7.45 39.00 9.73
C THR A 93 -6.11 38.52 9.18
N ASP A 94 -6.16 37.85 8.03
CA ASP A 94 -4.98 37.27 7.41
C ASP A 94 -4.18 38.34 6.68
N MET A 95 -2.91 38.48 7.03
CA MET A 95 -1.95 39.33 6.34
C MET A 95 -0.94 38.45 5.61
N THR A 96 -0.73 38.74 4.32
CA THR A 96 0.21 38.00 3.47
C THR A 96 1.26 38.95 2.93
N LYS A 97 2.54 38.58 3.08
CA LYS A 97 3.65 39.17 2.34
C LYS A 97 4.30 38.10 1.48
N GLU A 98 4.32 38.35 0.18
CA GLU A 98 5.13 37.57 -0.76
C GLU A 98 6.54 38.16 -0.77
N ALA A 99 7.52 37.39 -0.31
CA ALA A 99 8.93 37.70 -0.50
C ALA A 99 9.50 36.76 -1.56
N LEU A 100 10.29 37.32 -2.48
CA LEU A 100 11.06 36.53 -3.42
C LEU A 100 12.35 36.13 -2.71
N VAL A 101 12.49 34.84 -2.42
CA VAL A 101 13.66 34.30 -1.71
C VAL A 101 14.50 33.51 -2.70
N LEU A 102 15.82 33.71 -2.61
CA LEU A 102 16.80 32.95 -3.38
C LEU A 102 16.84 31.51 -2.85
N THR A 103 16.77 30.54 -3.76
CA THR A 103 16.99 29.13 -3.44
C THR A 103 18.42 28.87 -2.97
N ASP A 104 18.66 27.76 -2.29
CA ASP A 104 20.00 27.42 -1.80
C ASP A 104 21.02 27.23 -2.94
N GLU A 105 20.58 26.76 -4.11
CA GLU A 105 21.39 26.76 -5.34
C GLU A 105 21.76 28.17 -5.78
N ALA A 106 20.80 29.10 -5.78
CA ALA A 106 21.02 30.49 -6.17
C ALA A 106 21.93 31.23 -5.18
N LYS A 107 21.80 30.98 -3.87
CA LYS A 107 22.78 31.45 -2.85
C LYS A 107 24.17 30.88 -3.13
N GLY A 108 24.25 29.61 -3.54
CA GLY A 108 25.47 28.98 -4.00
C GLY A 108 26.10 29.69 -5.21
N TYR A 109 25.30 30.16 -6.18
CA TYR A 109 25.77 30.91 -7.34
C TYR A 109 26.16 32.36 -7.01
N VAL A 110 25.50 33.00 -6.03
CA VAL A 110 25.92 34.31 -5.51
C VAL A 110 27.33 34.21 -4.92
N ALA A 111 27.61 33.15 -4.14
CA ALA A 111 28.90 32.94 -3.48
C ALA A 111 30.01 32.45 -4.43
N ARG A 112 29.73 31.50 -5.33
CA ARG A 112 30.73 30.81 -6.16
C ARG A 112 30.77 31.25 -7.63
N GLY A 113 29.88 32.14 -8.06
CA GLY A 113 29.70 32.53 -9.47
C GLY A 113 28.66 31.68 -10.18
N SER A 114 28.22 32.11 -11.36
CA SER A 114 27.25 31.37 -12.17
C SER A 114 27.82 30.03 -12.67
N PRO A 115 26.96 29.03 -12.93
CA PRO A 115 27.38 27.73 -13.50
C PRO A 115 28.23 27.85 -14.75
N GLU A 116 27.96 28.87 -15.57
CA GLU A 116 28.61 29.13 -16.85
C GLU A 116 30.05 29.60 -16.66
N VAL A 117 30.28 30.45 -15.64
CA VAL A 117 31.61 30.96 -15.29
C VAL A 117 32.41 29.93 -14.51
N GLN A 118 31.77 29.15 -13.63
CA GLN A 118 32.43 28.02 -12.96
C GLN A 118 32.92 26.98 -13.98
N PHE A 119 32.11 26.69 -15.00
CA PHE A 119 32.49 25.78 -16.09
C PHE A 119 33.69 26.30 -16.89
N VAL A 120 33.66 27.58 -17.28
CA VAL A 120 34.74 28.21 -18.07
C VAL A 120 36.02 28.39 -17.24
N ALA A 121 35.91 28.62 -15.93
CA ALA A 121 37.04 28.72 -15.01
C ALA A 121 37.72 27.37 -14.73
N ALA A 122 36.95 26.27 -14.72
CA ALA A 122 37.49 24.92 -14.61
C ALA A 122 38.23 24.43 -15.89
N MET A 123 38.07 25.13 -17.02
CA MET A 123 38.73 24.80 -18.28
C MET A 123 40.09 25.50 -18.43
N PRO A 124 41.12 24.80 -18.94
CA PRO A 124 42.42 25.42 -19.22
C PRO A 124 42.33 26.48 -20.33
N PRO A 125 43.10 27.58 -20.26
CA PRO A 125 43.06 28.69 -21.22
C PRO A 125 43.58 28.34 -22.62
N LYS A 126 44.30 27.22 -22.75
CA LYS A 126 44.73 26.62 -24.04
C LYS A 126 44.66 25.10 -23.91
N GLY A 127 43.69 24.48 -24.58
CA GLY A 127 43.52 23.03 -24.65
C GLY A 127 42.06 22.60 -24.57
N ALA A 128 41.77 21.41 -25.08
CA ALA A 128 40.48 20.77 -24.91
C ALA A 128 40.45 20.02 -23.57
N ALA A 129 39.37 20.18 -22.80
CA ALA A 129 39.15 19.44 -21.57
C ALA A 129 38.17 18.29 -21.82
N SER A 130 38.41 17.13 -21.20
CA SER A 130 37.49 16.00 -21.28
C SER A 130 36.26 16.23 -20.41
N LYS A 131 35.09 15.81 -20.89
CA LYS A 131 33.84 15.90 -20.13
C LYS A 131 33.92 15.19 -18.77
N ALA A 132 34.61 14.04 -18.70
CA ALA A 132 34.77 13.25 -17.48
C ALA A 132 35.55 13.99 -16.38
N ALA A 133 36.64 14.67 -16.72
CA ALA A 133 37.45 15.41 -15.74
C ALA A 133 36.71 16.66 -15.20
N LEU A 134 35.90 17.30 -16.04
CA LEU A 134 35.09 18.44 -15.63
C LEU A 134 33.87 18.04 -14.80
N GLN A 135 33.31 16.84 -15.02
CA GLN A 135 32.23 16.28 -14.21
C GLN A 135 32.67 15.94 -12.79
N GLU A 136 33.91 15.49 -12.59
CA GLU A 136 34.49 15.21 -11.26
C GLU A 136 34.70 16.49 -10.43
N ILE A 137 35.01 17.61 -11.10
CA ILE A 137 35.28 18.91 -10.44
C ILE A 137 34.00 19.69 -10.13
N LEU A 138 33.02 19.67 -11.04
CA LEU A 138 31.82 20.51 -10.97
C LEU A 138 30.58 19.77 -10.44
N GLY A 139 30.61 18.43 -10.39
CA GLY A 139 29.52 17.60 -9.90
C GLY A 139 28.17 17.94 -10.57
N ASP A 140 27.16 18.23 -9.76
CA ASP A 140 25.79 18.51 -10.21
C ASP A 140 25.64 19.79 -11.06
N VAL A 141 26.62 20.71 -11.00
CA VAL A 141 26.60 21.98 -11.74
C VAL A 141 27.11 21.79 -13.19
N PHE A 142 27.73 20.64 -13.50
CA PHE A 142 28.37 20.35 -14.79
C PHE A 142 27.40 20.39 -15.96
N ASP A 143 26.27 19.67 -15.89
CA ASP A 143 25.31 19.58 -17.00
C ASP A 143 24.60 20.90 -17.29
N VAL A 144 24.34 21.67 -16.23
CA VAL A 144 23.72 23.00 -16.31
C VAL A 144 24.71 24.01 -16.89
N GLY A 145 25.95 24.00 -16.42
CA GLY A 145 27.04 24.84 -16.90
C GLY A 145 27.39 24.59 -18.37
N LEU A 146 27.50 23.32 -18.79
CA LEU A 146 27.81 22.92 -20.17
C LEU A 146 26.75 23.44 -21.16
N LYS A 147 25.47 23.18 -20.88
CA LYS A 147 24.36 23.60 -21.75
C LYS A 147 24.25 25.12 -21.84
N ALA A 148 24.46 25.82 -20.73
CA ALA A 148 24.37 27.27 -20.68
C ALA A 148 25.57 27.96 -21.36
N ALA A 149 26.80 27.45 -21.15
CA ALA A 149 28.01 27.93 -21.81
C ALA A 149 27.98 27.67 -23.34
N ALA A 150 27.45 26.52 -23.79
CA ALA A 150 27.27 26.21 -25.20
C ALA A 150 26.27 27.17 -25.88
N LYS A 151 25.17 27.49 -25.19
CA LYS A 151 24.16 28.43 -25.69
C LYS A 151 24.71 29.85 -25.83
N LYS A 152 25.60 30.28 -24.92
CA LYS A 152 26.31 31.58 -25.00
C LYS A 152 27.51 31.58 -25.95
N GLN A 153 27.80 30.46 -26.63
CA GLN A 153 28.94 30.28 -27.54
C GLN A 153 30.31 30.48 -26.87
N TRP A 154 30.39 30.30 -25.55
CA TRP A 154 31.65 30.42 -24.80
C TRP A 154 32.56 29.20 -24.97
N ILE A 155 31.96 28.08 -25.39
CA ILE A 155 32.63 26.81 -25.66
C ILE A 155 32.29 26.30 -27.07
N GLY A 156 33.19 25.50 -27.66
CA GLY A 156 32.98 24.78 -28.91
C GLY A 156 33.26 23.29 -28.76
N PHE A 157 32.49 22.47 -29.46
CA PHE A 157 32.72 21.02 -29.56
C PHE A 157 33.74 20.72 -30.66
N ASP A 158 34.66 19.81 -30.40
CA ASP A 158 35.57 19.31 -31.44
C ASP A 158 34.81 18.39 -32.41
N LYS A 159 35.18 18.43 -33.70
CA LYS A 159 34.50 17.66 -34.77
C LYS A 159 34.99 16.22 -34.87
N GLU A 160 36.16 15.89 -34.30
CA GLU A 160 36.74 14.54 -34.34
C GLU A 160 36.45 13.71 -33.07
N ASN A 161 36.14 14.36 -31.95
CA ASN A 161 35.89 13.67 -30.69
C ASN A 161 34.85 14.43 -29.85
N GLU A 162 33.64 13.86 -29.74
CA GLU A 162 32.51 14.53 -29.06
C GLU A 162 32.78 14.81 -27.58
N ASP A 163 33.76 14.14 -26.96
CA ASP A 163 34.11 14.26 -25.54
C ASP A 163 35.05 15.41 -25.19
N LEU A 164 35.51 16.16 -26.19
CA LEU A 164 36.44 17.27 -26.02
C LEU A 164 35.75 18.62 -26.24
N VAL A 165 35.83 19.47 -25.20
CA VAL A 165 35.25 20.83 -25.21
C VAL A 165 36.38 21.85 -25.21
N THR A 166 36.31 22.83 -26.13
CA THR A 166 37.31 23.91 -26.27
C THR A 166 36.74 25.25 -25.81
N ARG A 167 37.54 26.04 -25.09
CA ARG A 167 37.17 27.39 -24.64
C ARG A 167 37.42 28.41 -25.75
N ARG A 168 36.39 29.19 -26.12
CA ARG A 168 36.49 30.21 -27.21
C ARG A 168 36.76 31.63 -26.73
N VAL A 169 36.38 31.97 -25.49
CA VAL A 169 36.44 33.35 -24.96
C VAL A 169 37.44 33.46 -23.80
N LYS A 170 38.22 34.55 -23.77
CA LYS A 170 39.24 34.82 -22.74
C LYS A 170 38.64 35.44 -21.46
N ASP A 171 37.73 36.41 -21.58
CA ASP A 171 37.07 37.06 -20.44
C ASP A 171 35.53 36.96 -20.54
N THR A 172 34.89 36.46 -19.49
CA THR A 172 33.43 36.30 -19.39
C THR A 172 32.89 37.22 -18.29
N LYS A 173 31.87 38.03 -18.61
CA LYS A 173 31.13 38.81 -17.61
C LYS A 173 29.99 37.97 -17.02
N ASP A 174 29.90 37.92 -15.69
CA ASP A 174 28.89 37.14 -14.98
C ASP A 174 27.60 37.93 -14.76
N GLU A 175 26.81 38.07 -15.82
CA GLU A 175 25.53 38.78 -15.78
C GLU A 175 24.53 38.12 -14.81
N LEU A 176 24.59 36.80 -14.62
CA LEU A 176 23.66 36.05 -13.77
C LEU A 176 23.98 36.26 -12.29
N GLN A 177 25.26 36.22 -11.91
CA GLN A 177 25.68 36.48 -10.53
C GLN A 177 25.42 37.94 -10.13
N GLU A 178 25.65 38.90 -11.03
CA GLU A 178 25.30 40.31 -10.79
C GLU A 178 23.80 40.49 -10.61
N GLN A 179 22.97 39.83 -11.43
CA GLN A 179 21.51 39.84 -11.28
C GLN A 179 21.06 39.22 -9.95
N LEU A 180 21.65 38.10 -9.51
CA LEU A 180 21.30 37.47 -8.23
C LEU A 180 21.74 38.31 -7.01
N LYS A 181 22.91 38.95 -7.05
CA LYS A 181 23.38 39.88 -5.99
C LYS A 181 22.50 41.12 -5.88
N ARG A 182 22.07 41.67 -7.00
CA ARG A 182 21.14 42.81 -7.03
C ARG A 182 19.74 42.42 -6.55
N LEU A 183 19.33 41.17 -6.80
CA LEU A 183 18.07 40.61 -6.30
C LEU A 183 18.13 40.34 -4.79
N GLU A 184 19.29 39.96 -4.26
CA GLU A 184 19.55 39.87 -2.81
C GLU A 184 19.48 41.25 -2.13
N ASN A 185 19.95 42.30 -2.81
CA ASN A 185 19.86 43.69 -2.33
C ASN A 185 18.47 44.32 -2.50
N GLY A 186 17.47 43.59 -3.02
CA GLY A 186 16.08 44.03 -3.09
C GLY A 186 15.71 44.86 -4.32
N GLU A 187 16.52 44.87 -5.38
CA GLU A 187 16.14 45.53 -6.65
C GLU A 187 15.15 44.68 -7.47
N VAL A 188 14.11 45.34 -8.00
CA VAL A 188 13.09 44.73 -8.85
C VAL A 188 13.54 44.76 -10.31
N PHE A 189 13.50 43.60 -10.98
CA PHE A 189 13.85 43.46 -12.39
C PHE A 189 12.62 43.35 -13.30
N ASP A 190 12.86 43.53 -14.60
CA ASP A 190 11.88 43.37 -15.68
C ASP A 190 11.28 41.94 -15.70
N ASP A 191 9.99 41.80 -16.01
CA ASP A 191 9.22 40.57 -15.83
C ASP A 191 9.82 39.37 -16.60
N LYS A 192 10.45 39.63 -17.76
CA LYS A 192 11.14 38.62 -18.57
C LYS A 192 12.33 37.99 -17.85
N VAL A 193 13.07 38.77 -17.05
CA VAL A 193 14.23 38.28 -16.28
C VAL A 193 13.72 37.45 -15.10
N MET A 194 12.65 37.90 -14.45
CA MET A 194 12.03 37.20 -13.33
C MET A 194 11.41 35.86 -13.74
N GLU A 195 10.76 35.76 -14.91
CA GLU A 195 10.29 34.49 -15.48
C GLU A 195 11.44 33.55 -15.83
N GLY A 196 12.53 34.09 -16.37
CA GLY A 196 13.75 33.34 -16.66
C GLY A 196 14.35 32.69 -15.41
N LEU A 197 14.43 33.45 -14.32
CA LEU A 197 14.97 32.98 -13.03
C LEU A 197 14.02 31.99 -12.33
N LYS A 198 12.70 32.16 -12.44
CA LYS A 198 11.69 31.18 -11.97
C LYS A 198 11.76 29.86 -12.74
N ARG A 199 11.87 29.91 -14.08
CA ARG A 199 11.96 28.70 -14.93
C ARG A 199 13.23 27.89 -14.63
N ARG A 200 14.30 28.57 -14.23
CA ARG A 200 15.57 27.97 -13.79
C ARG A 200 15.55 27.52 -12.32
N LYS A 201 14.42 27.65 -11.61
CA LYS A 201 14.26 27.33 -10.18
C LYS A 201 15.22 28.09 -9.24
N LEU A 202 15.71 29.27 -9.64
CA LEU A 202 16.66 30.04 -8.83
C LEU A 202 15.98 30.91 -7.77
N ILE A 203 14.72 31.27 -8.01
CA ILE A 203 13.90 32.10 -7.10
C ILE A 203 12.64 31.34 -6.75
N THR A 204 12.33 31.29 -5.46
CA THR A 204 11.07 30.78 -4.92
C THR A 204 10.30 31.91 -4.28
N LYS A 205 8.98 31.92 -4.49
CA LYS A 205 8.08 32.81 -3.75
C LYS A 205 7.85 32.20 -2.37
N GLU A 206 8.36 32.82 -1.32
CA GLU A 206 8.04 32.43 0.03
C GLU A 206 6.86 33.28 0.51
N LYS A 207 5.72 32.61 0.73
CA LYS A 207 4.52 33.25 1.23
C LYS A 207 4.59 33.27 2.75
N SER A 208 4.82 34.45 3.29
CA SER A 208 4.80 34.69 4.73
C SER A 208 3.39 35.13 5.13
N ILE A 209 2.65 34.27 5.84
CA ILE A 209 1.33 34.58 6.39
C ILE A 209 1.46 34.90 7.88
N TRP A 210 0.74 35.91 8.36
CA TRP A 210 0.52 36.17 9.78
C TRP A 210 -0.89 36.70 10.00
N TYR A 211 -1.30 36.76 11.26
CA TYR A 211 -2.66 37.06 11.65
C TYR A 211 -2.67 38.28 12.57
N SER A 212 -3.54 39.25 12.26
CA SER A 212 -3.93 40.28 13.21
C SER A 212 -5.18 39.82 13.93
N LEU A 213 -5.15 39.81 15.27
CA LEU A 213 -6.22 39.27 16.11
C LEU A 213 -6.97 40.39 16.82
N LYS A 214 -8.30 40.28 16.84
CA LYS A 214 -9.22 41.15 17.58
C LYS A 214 -10.16 40.31 18.44
N LYS A 215 -10.75 40.92 19.47
CA LYS A 215 -11.80 40.27 20.28
C LYS A 215 -12.98 39.86 19.39
N GLY A 216 -13.36 38.59 19.46
CA GLY A 216 -14.55 38.07 18.76
C GLY A 216 -15.85 38.36 19.52
N PRO A 217 -17.01 38.09 18.92
CA PRO A 217 -18.31 38.30 19.56
C PRO A 217 -18.54 37.43 20.80
N GLU A 218 -17.89 36.27 20.89
CA GLU A 218 -17.98 35.33 22.02
C GLU A 218 -16.67 35.28 22.83
N PHE A 219 -15.99 36.43 22.96
CA PHE A 219 -14.70 36.49 23.67
C PHE A 219 -14.84 36.11 25.15
N VAL A 220 -14.03 35.16 25.60
CA VAL A 220 -13.94 34.70 26.98
C VAL A 220 -12.47 34.61 27.40
N VAL A 221 -12.17 35.04 28.63
CA VAL A 221 -10.80 35.05 29.20
C VAL A 221 -10.27 33.64 29.44
N LYS A 222 -11.15 32.70 29.79
CA LYS A 222 -10.83 31.27 29.89
C LYS A 222 -11.96 30.46 29.28
N ARG A 223 -11.62 29.60 28.33
CA ARG A 223 -12.58 28.74 27.66
C ARG A 223 -13.02 27.61 28.60
N LYS A 224 -14.33 27.45 28.78
CA LYS A 224 -14.87 26.25 29.41
C LYS A 224 -14.75 25.08 28.42
N THR A 225 -13.97 24.06 28.75
CA THR A 225 -13.93 22.82 27.98
C THR A 225 -15.14 21.97 28.39
N LEU A 226 -16.03 21.69 27.43
CA LEU A 226 -17.14 20.76 27.66
C LEU A 226 -16.57 19.34 27.78
N ALA A 227 -16.95 18.63 28.84
CA ALA A 227 -16.55 17.23 28.99
C ALA A 227 -17.23 16.38 27.92
N THR A 228 -16.48 15.45 27.30
CA THR A 228 -17.04 14.55 26.27
C THR A 228 -17.78 13.38 26.86
N ASP A 229 -17.20 12.76 27.90
CA ASP A 229 -17.74 11.57 28.54
C ASP A 229 -17.59 11.66 30.07
N VAL A 230 -18.51 11.02 30.78
CA VAL A 230 -18.41 10.84 32.23
C VAL A 230 -17.39 9.75 32.51
N THR A 231 -16.28 10.11 33.15
CA THR A 231 -15.24 9.17 33.58
C THR A 231 -15.53 8.62 34.96
N ARG A 232 -14.87 7.51 35.30
CA ARG A 232 -14.96 6.90 36.63
C ARG A 232 -14.54 7.87 37.75
N ASP A 233 -13.59 8.75 37.47
CA ASP A 233 -13.07 9.67 38.47
C ASP A 233 -14.05 10.84 38.71
N HIS A 234 -14.71 11.34 37.67
CA HIS A 234 -15.81 12.30 37.82
C HIS A 234 -16.95 11.73 38.69
N LEU A 235 -17.28 10.45 38.53
CA LEU A 235 -18.30 9.78 39.36
C LEU A 235 -17.89 9.68 40.83
N LYS A 236 -16.59 9.53 41.12
CA LYS A 236 -16.08 9.43 42.49
C LYS A 236 -15.97 10.78 43.19
N SER A 237 -15.51 11.81 42.48
CA SER A 237 -15.36 13.17 43.04
C SER A 237 -16.68 13.91 43.16
N GLY A 238 -17.67 13.56 42.31
CA GLY A 238 -18.96 14.24 42.27
C GLY A 238 -18.98 15.46 41.35
N ASP A 239 -17.86 15.79 40.71
CA ASP A 239 -17.70 16.97 39.84
C ASP A 239 -18.57 16.90 38.57
N TRP A 240 -19.08 15.71 38.22
CA TRP A 240 -19.98 15.50 37.08
C TRP A 240 -21.28 16.31 37.15
N LYS A 241 -21.67 16.80 38.34
CA LYS A 241 -22.87 17.62 38.52
C LYS A 241 -22.69 19.06 38.02
N ASP A 242 -21.47 19.57 38.10
CA ASP A 242 -21.12 20.95 37.76
C ASP A 242 -20.42 21.05 36.39
N LEU A 243 -20.06 19.90 35.80
CA LEU A 243 -19.50 19.78 34.46
C LEU A 243 -20.59 19.96 33.39
N GLU A 244 -20.33 20.86 32.43
CA GLU A 244 -21.13 20.97 31.21
C GLU A 244 -20.62 19.95 30.19
N PHE A 245 -21.49 19.05 29.72
CA PHE A 245 -21.14 18.01 28.74
C PHE A 245 -21.49 18.45 27.33
N LYS A 246 -20.73 17.94 26.36
CA LYS A 246 -21.06 18.10 24.95
C LYS A 246 -22.28 17.24 24.59
N ASP A 247 -23.23 17.82 23.85
CA ASP A 247 -24.38 17.08 23.34
C ASP A 247 -23.96 15.89 22.47
N TYR A 248 -24.55 14.72 22.76
CA TYR A 248 -24.31 13.52 21.99
C TYR A 248 -25.06 13.56 20.65
N ASN A 249 -24.36 13.30 19.55
CA ASN A 249 -24.96 13.32 18.23
C ASN A 249 -25.69 11.99 17.92
N TYR A 250 -27.01 11.95 18.17
CA TYR A 250 -27.85 10.78 17.86
C TYR A 250 -28.06 10.53 16.35
N GLY A 251 -27.65 11.46 15.48
CA GLY A 251 -27.70 11.27 14.03
C GLY A 251 -26.49 10.51 13.45
N ALA A 252 -25.47 10.24 14.27
CA ALA A 252 -24.29 9.50 13.85
C ALA A 252 -24.48 7.99 14.06
N GLN A 253 -23.91 7.19 13.16
CA GLN A 253 -23.81 5.75 13.38
C GLN A 253 -22.86 5.47 14.54
N GLY A 254 -23.27 4.56 15.42
CA GLY A 254 -22.44 4.07 16.51
C GLY A 254 -21.22 3.29 16.01
N GLN A 255 -20.31 2.99 16.93
CA GLN A 255 -19.17 2.13 16.62
C GLN A 255 -19.65 0.72 16.28
N PRO A 256 -19.21 0.14 15.15
CA PRO A 256 -19.58 -1.22 14.80
C PRO A 256 -18.98 -2.20 15.81
N ILE A 257 -19.78 -3.16 16.26
CA ILE A 257 -19.36 -4.21 17.17
C ILE A 257 -18.72 -5.32 16.34
N ALA A 258 -17.54 -5.80 16.74
CA ALA A 258 -16.90 -6.94 16.11
C ALA A 258 -17.67 -8.23 16.47
N ILE A 259 -18.31 -8.84 15.48
CA ILE A 259 -19.04 -10.11 15.60
C ILE A 259 -18.52 -11.12 14.55
N GLY A 260 -18.79 -12.41 14.77
CA GLY A 260 -18.55 -13.43 13.75
C GLY A 260 -19.57 -13.31 12.61
N TYR A 261 -19.12 -13.57 11.38
CA TYR A 261 -19.97 -13.56 10.19
C TYR A 261 -19.98 -14.94 9.55
N SER A 262 -21.16 -15.40 9.16
CA SER A 262 -21.30 -16.57 8.29
C SER A 262 -20.95 -16.17 6.85
N GLN A 263 -20.38 -17.11 6.11
CA GLN A 263 -20.04 -16.88 4.71
C GLN A 263 -21.36 -16.93 3.90
N PRO A 264 -21.68 -15.91 3.07
CA PRO A 264 -23.01 -15.81 2.46
C PRO A 264 -23.41 -16.97 1.52
N LEU A 265 -22.45 -17.64 0.87
CA LEU A 265 -22.73 -18.82 0.04
C LEU A 265 -23.15 -20.00 0.90
N LEU A 266 -22.59 -20.15 2.11
CA LEU A 266 -22.98 -21.22 3.04
C LEU A 266 -24.39 -20.99 3.59
N GLU A 267 -24.78 -19.74 3.86
CA GLU A 267 -26.16 -19.41 4.27
C GLU A 267 -27.17 -19.80 3.18
N VAL A 268 -26.85 -19.49 1.92
CA VAL A 268 -27.68 -19.89 0.77
C VAL A 268 -27.70 -21.41 0.59
N LEU A 269 -26.55 -22.07 0.77
CA LEU A 269 -26.46 -23.53 0.69
C LEU A 269 -27.36 -24.20 1.74
N GLU A 270 -27.30 -23.74 2.99
CA GLU A 270 -28.14 -24.23 4.08
C GLU A 270 -29.63 -24.02 3.78
N ALA A 271 -30.00 -22.86 3.23
CA ALA A 271 -31.38 -22.60 2.82
C ALA A 271 -31.86 -23.57 1.71
N ILE A 272 -31.01 -23.85 0.71
CA ILE A 272 -31.32 -24.82 -0.37
C ILE A 272 -31.44 -26.24 0.19
N GLN A 273 -30.53 -26.66 1.07
CA GLN A 273 -30.58 -27.97 1.73
C GLN A 273 -31.90 -28.14 2.51
N ASN A 274 -32.29 -27.12 3.27
CA ASN A 274 -33.55 -27.13 4.03
C ASN A 274 -34.77 -27.31 3.13
N ILE A 275 -34.82 -26.63 1.97
CA ILE A 275 -35.92 -26.80 1.00
C ILE A 275 -36.02 -28.26 0.53
N PHE A 276 -34.91 -28.90 0.17
CA PHE A 276 -34.92 -30.28 -0.29
C PHE A 276 -35.33 -31.27 0.80
N VAL A 277 -34.86 -31.05 2.04
CA VAL A 277 -35.24 -31.87 3.19
C VAL A 277 -36.73 -31.72 3.52
N GLU A 278 -37.28 -30.50 3.45
CA GLU A 278 -38.72 -30.24 3.62
C GLU A 278 -39.58 -30.91 2.55
N MET A 279 -39.05 -31.04 1.33
CA MET A 279 -39.70 -31.78 0.24
C MET A 279 -39.57 -33.31 0.39
N GLY A 280 -38.87 -33.80 1.42
CA GLY A 280 -38.69 -35.22 1.69
C GLY A 280 -37.54 -35.88 0.94
N PHE A 281 -36.65 -35.11 0.31
CA PHE A 281 -35.43 -35.66 -0.29
C PHE A 281 -34.38 -35.98 0.79
N SER A 282 -33.58 -37.01 0.52
CA SER A 282 -32.38 -37.34 1.30
C SER A 282 -31.13 -36.87 0.57
N GLU A 283 -30.18 -36.29 1.32
CA GLU A 283 -28.91 -35.78 0.79
C GLU A 283 -28.00 -36.93 0.32
N MET A 284 -27.46 -36.82 -0.91
CA MET A 284 -26.46 -37.77 -1.42
C MET A 284 -25.05 -37.46 -0.89
N PRO A 285 -24.24 -38.49 -0.58
CA PRO A 285 -22.84 -38.27 -0.26
C PRO A 285 -22.06 -37.82 -1.51
N THR A 286 -21.55 -36.59 -1.48
CA THR A 286 -20.79 -35.98 -2.61
C THR A 286 -19.27 -35.90 -2.34
N ASN A 287 -18.77 -36.66 -1.37
CA ASN A 287 -17.39 -36.64 -0.81
C ASN A 287 -16.27 -37.12 -1.78
N MET A 288 -16.50 -37.03 -3.08
CA MET A 288 -15.55 -37.37 -4.14
C MET A 288 -15.45 -36.21 -5.14
N PHE A 289 -14.34 -35.48 -5.11
CA PHE A 289 -14.04 -34.45 -6.11
C PHE A 289 -13.47 -35.04 -7.39
N VAL A 290 -12.74 -36.15 -7.26
CA VAL A 290 -12.19 -36.90 -8.38
C VAL A 290 -13.20 -37.96 -8.79
N GLU A 291 -13.53 -37.97 -10.07
CA GLU A 291 -14.37 -39.00 -10.68
C GLU A 291 -13.65 -39.69 -11.83
N SER A 292 -14.06 -40.92 -12.12
CA SER A 292 -13.66 -41.55 -13.38
C SER A 292 -14.52 -41.01 -14.53
N SER A 293 -13.91 -40.93 -15.71
CA SER A 293 -14.58 -40.56 -16.95
C SER A 293 -15.79 -41.46 -17.23
N PHE A 294 -15.75 -42.72 -16.80
CA PHE A 294 -16.88 -43.63 -16.81
C PHE A 294 -18.10 -43.07 -16.04
N TRP A 295 -17.95 -42.76 -14.75
CA TRP A 295 -19.07 -42.29 -13.92
C TRP A 295 -19.52 -40.88 -14.26
N ASN A 296 -18.57 -40.02 -14.66
CA ASN A 296 -18.86 -38.64 -15.00
C ASN A 296 -19.52 -38.49 -16.37
N PHE A 297 -19.34 -39.43 -17.31
CA PHE A 297 -19.83 -39.28 -18.67
C PHE A 297 -20.45 -40.56 -19.26
N ASP A 298 -19.72 -41.68 -19.33
CA ASP A 298 -20.19 -42.88 -20.04
C ASP A 298 -21.46 -43.48 -19.39
N ALA A 299 -21.52 -43.53 -18.07
CA ALA A 299 -22.67 -44.05 -17.33
C ALA A 299 -23.93 -43.17 -17.49
N LEU A 300 -23.75 -41.90 -17.88
CA LEU A 300 -24.83 -40.96 -18.22
C LEU A 300 -25.26 -41.04 -19.70
N PHE A 301 -24.75 -42.03 -20.44
CA PHE A 301 -24.96 -42.17 -21.87
C PHE A 301 -24.40 -41.02 -22.70
N GLN A 302 -23.39 -40.29 -22.21
CA GLN A 302 -22.70 -39.25 -22.99
C GLN A 302 -21.58 -39.86 -23.85
N PRO A 303 -21.54 -39.65 -25.17
CA PRO A 303 -20.57 -40.31 -26.04
C PRO A 303 -19.13 -39.85 -25.75
N GLN A 304 -18.15 -40.71 -26.01
CA GLN A 304 -16.71 -40.41 -25.78
C GLN A 304 -16.17 -39.30 -26.67
N GLN A 305 -16.78 -39.10 -27.84
CA GLN A 305 -16.42 -38.06 -28.80
C GLN A 305 -16.96 -36.66 -28.40
N HIS A 306 -17.69 -36.56 -27.29
CA HIS A 306 -18.41 -35.33 -26.94
C HIS A 306 -17.44 -34.20 -26.59
N PRO A 307 -17.63 -32.97 -27.11
CA PRO A 307 -16.69 -31.85 -26.91
C PRO A 307 -16.45 -31.52 -25.44
N ALA A 308 -17.46 -31.65 -24.58
CA ALA A 308 -17.30 -31.43 -23.13
C ALA A 308 -16.27 -32.36 -22.44
N ARG A 309 -15.80 -33.42 -23.11
CA ARG A 309 -14.75 -34.33 -22.61
C ARG A 309 -13.33 -33.89 -23.06
N ASP A 310 -13.21 -32.80 -23.79
CA ASP A 310 -11.93 -32.24 -24.19
C ASP A 310 -11.16 -31.71 -22.96
N SER A 311 -9.84 -31.78 -23.03
CA SER A 311 -8.88 -31.23 -22.07
C SER A 311 -9.03 -29.72 -21.82
N HIS A 312 -9.61 -28.99 -22.78
CA HIS A 312 -9.91 -27.57 -22.62
C HIS A 312 -11.11 -27.30 -21.70
N ASP A 313 -12.07 -28.24 -21.65
CA ASP A 313 -13.32 -28.10 -20.88
C ASP A 313 -13.27 -28.86 -19.55
N THR A 314 -12.50 -29.96 -19.48
CA THR A 314 -12.43 -30.85 -18.33
C THR A 314 -11.01 -31.02 -17.81
N PHE A 315 -10.84 -30.87 -16.50
CA PHE A 315 -9.57 -31.09 -15.82
C PHE A 315 -9.30 -32.59 -15.59
N PHE A 316 -8.51 -33.19 -16.46
CA PHE A 316 -8.00 -34.55 -16.27
C PHE A 316 -6.84 -34.60 -15.29
N LEU A 317 -6.76 -35.68 -14.51
CA LEU A 317 -5.69 -35.87 -13.55
C LEU A 317 -4.43 -36.45 -14.19
N LYS A 318 -3.27 -35.94 -13.75
CA LYS A 318 -1.98 -36.56 -14.04
C LYS A 318 -1.64 -37.68 -13.05
N ALA A 319 -2.06 -37.55 -11.80
CA ALA A 319 -1.84 -38.54 -10.75
C ALA A 319 -2.96 -38.43 -9.68
N PRO A 320 -3.75 -39.48 -9.43
CA PRO A 320 -3.83 -40.74 -10.20
C PRO A 320 -4.51 -40.53 -11.56
N ALA A 321 -3.83 -40.88 -12.67
CA ALA A 321 -4.36 -40.66 -14.03
C ALA A 321 -5.51 -41.60 -14.40
N THR A 322 -5.49 -42.83 -13.89
CA THR A 322 -6.51 -43.84 -14.18
C THR A 322 -7.09 -44.42 -12.89
N THR A 323 -8.34 -44.87 -12.95
CA THR A 323 -8.95 -45.62 -11.86
C THR A 323 -8.63 -47.11 -12.00
N PRO A 324 -8.23 -47.80 -10.90
CA PRO A 324 -7.96 -49.23 -10.93
C PRO A 324 -9.22 -50.10 -10.83
N GLN A 325 -10.37 -49.53 -10.46
CA GLN A 325 -11.59 -50.29 -10.18
C GLN A 325 -12.82 -49.63 -10.81
N LEU A 326 -13.50 -50.39 -11.67
CA LEU A 326 -14.81 -50.08 -12.25
C LEU A 326 -15.66 -51.37 -12.20
N PRO A 327 -16.99 -51.26 -12.09
CA PRO A 327 -17.86 -52.44 -12.14
C PRO A 327 -17.89 -53.01 -13.57
N ASP A 328 -17.09 -54.05 -13.83
CA ASP A 328 -16.92 -54.65 -15.17
C ASP A 328 -18.27 -55.08 -15.78
N ASP A 329 -19.16 -55.68 -14.97
CA ASP A 329 -20.50 -56.11 -15.41
C ASP A 329 -21.37 -54.97 -15.94
N TYR A 330 -21.25 -53.79 -15.35
CA TYR A 330 -22.01 -52.62 -15.77
C TYR A 330 -21.32 -51.91 -16.93
N LEU A 331 -19.98 -51.86 -16.91
CA LEU A 331 -19.16 -51.29 -17.97
C LEU A 331 -19.41 -52.00 -19.31
N GLU A 332 -19.46 -53.33 -19.35
CA GLU A 332 -19.74 -54.06 -20.59
C GLU A 332 -21.16 -53.79 -21.12
N LYS A 333 -22.15 -53.63 -20.24
CA LYS A 333 -23.51 -53.22 -20.65
C LYS A 333 -23.51 -51.81 -21.26
N VAL A 334 -22.85 -50.85 -20.60
CA VAL A 334 -22.73 -49.46 -21.10
C VAL A 334 -22.03 -49.46 -22.45
N LYS A 335 -20.91 -50.17 -22.58
CA LYS A 335 -20.18 -50.34 -23.84
C LYS A 335 -21.08 -50.90 -24.93
N GLN A 336 -21.78 -52.01 -24.70
CA GLN A 336 -22.66 -52.61 -25.70
C GLN A 336 -23.73 -51.63 -26.20
N VAL A 337 -24.39 -50.90 -25.29
CA VAL A 337 -25.45 -49.95 -25.63
C VAL A 337 -24.89 -48.72 -26.35
N HIS A 338 -23.71 -48.23 -25.97
CA HIS A 338 -23.03 -47.13 -26.67
C HIS A 338 -22.65 -47.52 -28.11
N GLN A 339 -22.10 -48.72 -28.32
CA GLN A 339 -21.60 -49.14 -29.63
C GLN A 339 -22.72 -49.62 -30.56
N SER A 340 -23.47 -50.63 -30.12
CA SER A 340 -24.41 -51.40 -30.94
C SER A 340 -25.89 -51.10 -30.66
N GLY A 341 -26.16 -50.31 -29.62
CA GLY A 341 -27.52 -50.06 -29.15
C GLY A 341 -28.04 -51.17 -28.23
N GLY A 342 -29.25 -50.97 -27.73
CA GLY A 342 -29.90 -51.80 -26.72
C GLY A 342 -31.06 -51.06 -26.08
N TYR A 343 -31.94 -51.78 -25.38
CA TYR A 343 -33.10 -51.20 -24.67
C TYR A 343 -34.00 -50.29 -25.55
N GLY A 344 -34.14 -50.59 -26.84
CA GLY A 344 -34.90 -49.78 -27.80
C GLY A 344 -34.13 -48.61 -28.43
N SER A 345 -32.88 -48.37 -28.02
CA SER A 345 -31.97 -47.41 -28.64
C SER A 345 -31.09 -48.07 -29.71
N LYS A 346 -30.71 -47.29 -30.73
CA LYS A 346 -29.74 -47.69 -31.77
C LYS A 346 -28.28 -47.54 -31.33
N GLY A 347 -28.03 -46.95 -30.15
CA GLY A 347 -26.69 -46.56 -29.72
C GLY A 347 -26.12 -45.42 -30.55
N TYR A 348 -24.81 -45.21 -30.43
CA TYR A 348 -24.09 -44.15 -31.14
C TYR A 348 -23.26 -44.65 -32.33
N GLY A 349 -23.08 -45.96 -32.50
CA GLY A 349 -22.42 -46.53 -33.69
C GLY A 349 -20.92 -46.21 -33.78
N TYR A 350 -20.20 -46.09 -32.66
CA TYR A 350 -18.76 -45.86 -32.63
C TYR A 350 -18.03 -46.95 -31.81
N ASP A 351 -16.69 -46.96 -31.89
CA ASP A 351 -15.87 -47.85 -31.08
C ASP A 351 -15.63 -47.27 -29.67
N TRP A 352 -16.23 -47.89 -28.65
CA TRP A 352 -16.14 -47.43 -27.27
C TRP A 352 -14.84 -47.95 -26.64
N LYS A 353 -14.01 -47.05 -26.13
CA LYS A 353 -12.68 -47.37 -25.60
C LYS A 353 -12.68 -47.40 -24.07
N ARG A 354 -12.21 -48.51 -23.49
CA ARG A 354 -12.07 -48.66 -22.04
C ARG A 354 -11.08 -47.65 -21.45
N ASP A 355 -9.96 -47.41 -22.13
CA ASP A 355 -8.92 -46.47 -21.69
C ASP A 355 -9.47 -45.04 -21.47
N GLU A 356 -10.44 -44.60 -22.27
CA GLU A 356 -11.08 -43.29 -22.12
C GLU A 356 -12.00 -43.21 -20.89
N ALA A 357 -12.61 -44.34 -20.52
CA ALA A 357 -13.51 -44.44 -19.36
C ALA A 357 -12.74 -44.53 -18.04
N GLU A 358 -11.52 -45.09 -18.07
CA GLU A 358 -10.67 -45.23 -16.89
C GLU A 358 -9.93 -43.94 -16.50
N LYS A 359 -9.85 -42.94 -17.38
CA LYS A 359 -9.23 -41.64 -17.06
C LYS A 359 -9.93 -40.96 -15.90
N ASN A 360 -9.16 -40.50 -14.92
CA ASN A 360 -9.67 -39.70 -13.82
C ASN A 360 -9.68 -38.21 -14.16
N LEU A 361 -10.66 -37.52 -13.61
CA LEU A 361 -10.89 -36.10 -13.81
C LEU A 361 -11.49 -35.46 -12.56
N LEU A 362 -11.44 -34.14 -12.47
CA LEU A 362 -12.24 -33.40 -11.49
C LEU A 362 -13.69 -33.37 -11.96
N ARG A 363 -14.60 -33.82 -11.08
CA ARG A 363 -16.04 -33.95 -11.36
C ARG A 363 -16.58 -32.64 -11.95
N THR A 364 -17.16 -32.72 -13.14
CA THR A 364 -17.68 -31.54 -13.86
C THR A 364 -19.09 -31.15 -13.40
N HIS A 365 -19.87 -32.12 -12.92
CA HIS A 365 -21.24 -31.91 -12.44
C HIS A 365 -21.66 -32.98 -11.42
N THR A 366 -22.62 -32.64 -10.55
CA THR A 366 -23.11 -33.56 -9.50
C THR A 366 -23.93 -34.73 -10.03
N THR A 367 -24.38 -34.71 -11.30
CA THR A 367 -25.08 -35.82 -11.93
C THR A 367 -24.29 -37.14 -11.89
N ALA A 368 -22.95 -37.07 -11.85
CA ALA A 368 -22.09 -38.25 -11.67
C ALA A 368 -22.38 -38.98 -10.35
N VAL A 369 -22.64 -38.22 -9.28
CA VAL A 369 -23.03 -38.74 -7.97
C VAL A 369 -24.41 -39.38 -8.06
N SER A 370 -25.36 -38.71 -8.72
CA SER A 370 -26.69 -39.26 -8.96
C SER A 370 -26.62 -40.60 -9.69
N THR A 371 -25.78 -40.74 -10.71
CA THR A 371 -25.60 -42.00 -11.45
C THR A 371 -25.05 -43.11 -10.56
N ARG A 372 -24.06 -42.81 -9.71
CA ARG A 372 -23.53 -43.79 -8.75
C ARG A 372 -24.59 -44.24 -7.75
N MET A 373 -25.38 -43.29 -7.25
CA MET A 373 -26.45 -43.59 -6.29
C MET A 373 -27.58 -44.38 -6.94
N LEU A 374 -27.99 -44.03 -8.16
CA LEU A 374 -28.96 -44.81 -8.93
C LEU A 374 -28.46 -46.22 -9.24
N TYR A 375 -27.18 -46.37 -9.59
CA TYR A 375 -26.57 -47.68 -9.78
C TYR A 375 -26.59 -48.51 -8.50
N LYS A 376 -26.25 -47.92 -7.36
CA LYS A 376 -26.30 -48.57 -6.05
C LYS A 376 -27.73 -48.99 -5.69
N LEU A 377 -28.70 -48.11 -5.84
CA LEU A 377 -30.12 -48.41 -5.62
C LEU A 377 -30.63 -49.53 -6.53
N ALA A 378 -30.20 -49.57 -7.79
CA ALA A 378 -30.57 -50.62 -8.72
C ALA A 378 -30.05 -52.00 -8.31
N GLN A 379 -28.95 -52.08 -7.54
CA GLN A 379 -28.45 -53.33 -6.96
C GLN A 379 -29.25 -53.75 -5.72
N GLU A 380 -29.70 -52.77 -4.92
CA GLU A 380 -30.44 -52.99 -3.68
C GLU A 380 -31.94 -53.30 -3.90
N GLY A 381 -32.45 -53.00 -5.10
CA GLY A 381 -33.76 -53.48 -5.56
C GLY A 381 -34.96 -52.74 -4.98
N CYS A 382 -34.88 -51.42 -4.72
CA CYS A 382 -36.06 -50.63 -4.33
C CYS A 382 -36.03 -49.11 -4.58
N SER A 383 -37.20 -48.51 -4.36
CA SER A 383 -37.79 -47.28 -4.86
C SER A 383 -37.69 -46.07 -3.91
N GLU A 384 -36.55 -45.40 -3.84
CA GLU A 384 -36.42 -44.11 -3.15
C GLU A 384 -35.99 -43.01 -4.11
N PHE A 385 -36.56 -41.81 -3.95
CA PHE A 385 -36.19 -40.61 -4.70
C PHE A 385 -35.07 -39.88 -3.96
N ILE A 386 -33.92 -39.70 -4.60
CA ILE A 386 -32.71 -39.14 -4.00
C ILE A 386 -32.26 -37.90 -4.79
N CYS A 387 -31.84 -36.82 -4.10
CA CYS A 387 -31.41 -35.55 -4.72
C CYS A 387 -29.94 -35.19 -4.43
N SER A 388 -29.31 -34.49 -5.39
CA SER A 388 -27.85 -34.27 -5.50
C SER A 388 -27.35 -32.95 -4.95
#